data_AF-A0A0M2HXV1-F1
#
_entry.id   AF-A0A0M2HXV1-F1
#
_cell.length_a   1.000
_cell.length_b   1.000
_cell.length_c   1.000
_cell.angle_alpha   90.00
_cell.angle_beta   90.00
_cell.angle_gamma   90.00
#
_symmetry.space_group_name_H-M   'P 1'
#
loop_
_entity.id
_entity.type
_entity.pdbx_description
1 polymer ?
#
loop_
_entity_poly.entity_id
_entity_poly.type
_entity_poly.pdbx_seq_one_letter_code
_entity_poly.pdbx_strand_id
1 'polypeptide(L)'
;MTTTSSATKPGGLRVGVQRFGTFLSGMIMPNIPALIAWGIITALFIDVGWTPNAQLATIVGPMIHYLLPIIIAYTGGTIVYKTRGGVVAAIAVMGVIAGSDFLIAQYNEQLLAADPDAKTLGQIHMFIGAMIMAPLAAYTMKWLDSLWEGKIKAGFEMLVNMFSAGIWGFVMVIVGFYPVAWLVNGIMNVLSSVVNWLVDTNLLPLTSIIIEPAKVFFLNNAINHGVLTPLGTQQATESGKSILFLLEANPGPGVGLLLAFTLFGIGAARASAPGAAVIQFFGGIHEVYFPYALMKPVLILALIAGGMTGVTTNMLFGTGLVAPAAPGSIIAVLGQTYRTDYVGVILSVILSAAVTFIIATVILRASRKKDLEKEDAFAAAVAQTEANKGKSSEALSGLVSKSAAPTAVSTAPIESIVFACDAGMGSSAMGASVLRNKFKKAGIEDLKIVNQAIANLDGTADVVITQQQLTDRAKAQSPNSIHISVDNFMNSPKYEEVVQMVQDQRKEA
;
A
#
# COMPACT_ATOMS: atom_id res chain seq x y z
N MET A 1 -20.50 -33.94 -9.34
CA MET A 1 -20.92 -33.03 -8.26
C MET A 1 -19.71 -32.20 -7.84
N THR A 2 -19.60 -30.98 -8.35
CA THR A 2 -18.54 -30.03 -7.99
C THR A 2 -18.99 -29.28 -6.74
N THR A 3 -18.40 -29.61 -5.59
CA THR A 3 -18.64 -28.90 -4.34
C THR A 3 -17.91 -27.56 -4.39
N THR A 4 -18.63 -26.48 -4.68
CA THR A 4 -18.17 -25.12 -4.48
C THR A 4 -17.98 -24.89 -2.97
N SER A 5 -16.72 -24.97 -2.52
CA SER A 5 -16.33 -24.54 -1.18
C SER A 5 -16.67 -23.06 -1.03
N SER A 6 -17.65 -22.74 -0.19
CA SER A 6 -17.99 -21.35 0.14
C SER A 6 -16.81 -20.71 0.86
N ALA A 7 -16.21 -19.69 0.28
CA ALA A 7 -15.17 -18.90 0.93
C ALA A 7 -15.68 -18.37 2.27
N THR A 8 -15.02 -18.76 3.36
CA THR A 8 -15.35 -18.34 4.72
C THR A 8 -15.25 -16.82 4.81
N LYS A 9 -16.35 -16.13 5.15
CA LYS A 9 -16.35 -14.68 5.35
C LYS A 9 -15.30 -14.32 6.42
N PRO A 10 -14.40 -13.35 6.17
CA PRO A 10 -13.42 -12.93 7.18
C PRO A 10 -14.17 -12.40 8.42
N GLY A 11 -13.73 -12.82 9.61
CA GLY A 11 -14.35 -12.42 10.87
C GLY A 11 -14.35 -10.89 11.08
N GLY A 12 -15.39 -10.37 11.76
CA GLY A 12 -15.62 -8.93 11.91
C GLY A 12 -14.44 -8.14 12.49
N LEU A 13 -13.68 -8.74 13.42
CA LEU A 13 -12.49 -8.12 14.01
C LEU A 13 -11.39 -7.88 12.96
N ARG A 14 -11.14 -8.86 12.09
CA ARG A 14 -10.14 -8.76 11.02
C ARG A 14 -10.52 -7.66 10.02
N VAL A 15 -11.79 -7.62 9.62
CA VAL A 15 -12.31 -6.58 8.72
C VAL A 15 -12.17 -5.18 9.35
N GLY A 16 -12.40 -5.06 10.66
CA GLY A 16 -12.19 -3.83 11.40
C GLY A 16 -10.74 -3.34 11.36
N VAL A 17 -9.78 -4.21 11.69
CA VAL A 17 -8.34 -3.87 11.66
C VAL A 17 -7.88 -3.52 10.24
N GLN A 18 -8.36 -4.24 9.22
CA GLN A 18 -8.03 -3.93 7.82
C GLN A 18 -8.58 -2.58 7.37
N ARG A 19 -9.81 -2.24 7.73
CA ARG A 19 -10.40 -0.91 7.44
C ARG A 19 -9.60 0.19 8.13
N PHE A 20 -9.23 -0.02 9.38
CA PHE A 20 -8.41 0.92 10.14
C PHE A 20 -7.02 1.10 9.50
N GLY A 21 -6.32 0.01 9.17
CA GLY A 21 -5.02 0.08 8.48
C GLY A 21 -5.11 0.73 7.10
N THR A 22 -6.16 0.46 6.33
CA THR A 22 -6.40 1.09 5.02
C THR A 22 -6.63 2.60 5.17
N PHE A 23 -7.35 3.01 6.21
CA PHE A 23 -7.55 4.43 6.51
C PHE A 23 -6.23 5.12 6.85
N LEU A 24 -5.42 4.54 7.76
CA LEU A 24 -4.10 5.07 8.11
C LEU A 24 -3.16 5.17 6.91
N SER A 25 -3.09 4.15 6.06
CA SER A 25 -2.31 4.23 4.82
C SER A 25 -2.84 5.29 3.86
N GLY A 26 -4.16 5.47 3.79
CA GLY A 26 -4.75 6.56 3.01
C GLY A 26 -4.27 7.95 3.46
N MET A 27 -3.89 8.10 4.74
CA MET A 27 -3.32 9.34 5.26
C MET A 27 -1.84 9.52 4.92
N ILE A 28 -1.05 8.44 4.85
CA ILE A 28 0.40 8.53 4.61
C ILE A 28 0.76 8.40 3.12
N MET A 29 0.17 7.45 2.39
CA MET A 29 0.58 7.13 1.02
C MET A 29 0.59 8.33 0.06
N PRO A 30 -0.44 9.20 0.03
CA PRO A 30 -0.42 10.41 -0.81
C PRO A 30 0.70 11.39 -0.44
N ASN A 31 1.23 11.30 0.79
CA ASN A 31 2.26 12.18 1.33
C ASN A 31 3.67 11.56 1.30
N ILE A 32 3.83 10.32 0.79
CA ILE A 32 5.14 9.68 0.61
C ILE A 32 6.11 10.55 -0.19
N PRO A 33 5.72 11.26 -1.27
CA PRO A 33 6.65 12.16 -1.96
C PRO A 33 7.29 13.21 -1.05
N ALA A 34 6.56 13.74 -0.06
CA ALA A 34 7.11 14.71 0.90
C ALA A 34 8.08 14.06 1.89
N LEU A 35 7.79 12.84 2.35
CA LEU A 35 8.70 12.04 3.18
C LEU A 35 10.00 11.70 2.45
N ILE A 36 9.91 11.36 1.16
CA ILE A 36 11.08 11.10 0.31
C ILE A 36 11.89 12.37 0.11
N ALA A 37 11.25 13.49 -0.22
CA ALA A 37 11.93 14.77 -0.40
C ALA A 37 12.67 15.18 0.89
N TRP A 38 12.01 15.05 2.05
CA TRP A 38 12.65 15.27 3.35
C TRP A 38 13.87 14.34 3.54
N GLY A 39 13.72 13.04 3.29
CA GLY A 39 14.81 12.08 3.41
C GLY A 39 16.01 12.40 2.52
N ILE A 40 15.78 12.84 1.28
CA ILE A 40 16.83 13.28 0.35
C ILE A 40 17.57 14.51 0.89
N ILE A 41 16.82 15.54 1.35
CA ILE A 41 17.40 16.75 1.92
C ILE A 41 18.25 16.40 3.15
N THR A 42 17.73 15.56 4.04
CA THR A 42 18.46 15.06 5.21
C THR A 42 19.72 14.30 4.80
N ALA A 43 19.63 13.38 3.86
CA ALA A 43 20.77 12.59 3.40
C ALA A 43 21.86 13.45 2.74
N LEU A 44 21.50 14.52 2.04
CA LEU A 44 22.45 15.37 1.32
C LEU A 44 23.07 16.45 2.21
N PHE A 45 22.27 17.20 2.96
CA PHE A 45 22.69 18.54 3.43
C PHE A 45 23.00 18.66 4.92
N ILE A 46 22.64 17.70 5.77
CA ILE A 46 23.03 17.75 7.20
C ILE A 46 24.55 17.65 7.35
N ASP A 47 25.10 17.85 8.56
CA ASP A 47 26.55 17.84 8.78
C ASP A 47 27.19 16.50 8.43
N VAL A 48 26.49 15.40 8.71
CA VAL A 48 26.86 14.05 8.28
C VAL A 48 26.30 13.72 6.89
N GLY A 49 25.90 14.73 6.11
CA GLY A 49 25.27 14.72 4.76
C GLY A 49 26.26 14.50 3.60
N TRP A 50 25.80 14.04 2.42
CA TRP A 50 26.68 13.63 1.31
C TRP A 50 27.42 14.85 0.76
N THR A 51 26.71 15.97 0.78
CA THR A 51 27.16 17.30 0.38
C THR A 51 26.70 18.30 1.45
N PRO A 52 27.32 18.30 2.65
CA PRO A 52 26.85 19.09 3.79
C PRO A 52 26.69 20.57 3.42
N ASN A 53 25.56 21.16 3.80
CA ASN A 53 25.27 22.56 3.58
C ASN A 53 24.38 23.07 4.71
N ALA A 54 24.98 23.84 5.64
CA ALA A 54 24.30 24.34 6.82
C ALA A 54 23.04 25.17 6.50
N GLN A 55 23.03 25.93 5.40
CA GLN A 55 21.88 26.75 5.02
C GLN A 55 20.71 25.87 4.55
N LEU A 56 20.97 24.86 3.71
CA LEU A 56 19.94 23.94 3.24
C LEU A 56 19.49 22.95 4.33
N ALA A 57 20.38 22.58 5.25
CA ALA A 57 20.06 21.73 6.38
C ALA A 57 18.96 22.32 7.28
N THR A 58 18.85 23.66 7.36
CA THR A 58 17.80 24.33 8.14
C THR A 58 16.37 23.95 7.73
N ILE A 59 16.18 23.43 6.51
CA ILE A 59 14.87 23.00 5.98
C ILE A 59 14.41 21.68 6.62
N VAL A 60 15.34 20.84 7.06
CA VAL A 60 15.06 19.49 7.58
C VAL A 60 14.10 19.54 8.76
N GLY A 61 14.37 20.40 9.76
CA GLY A 61 13.58 20.55 10.98
C GLY A 61 12.13 21.00 10.73
N PRO A 62 11.90 22.12 10.03
CA PRO A 62 10.54 22.57 9.71
C PRO A 62 9.73 21.56 8.88
N MET A 63 10.39 20.82 7.97
CA MET A 63 9.71 19.78 7.20
C MET A 63 9.19 18.65 8.09
N ILE A 64 10.05 18.10 8.95
CA ILE A 64 9.67 16.97 9.80
C ILE A 64 8.71 17.35 10.93
N HIS A 65 8.91 18.53 11.53
CA HIS A 65 8.16 18.94 12.71
C HIS A 65 6.79 19.53 12.36
N TYR A 66 6.71 20.31 11.27
CA TYR A 66 5.47 20.97 10.86
C TYR A 66 4.89 20.40 9.58
N LEU A 67 5.61 20.47 8.46
CA LEU A 67 5.04 20.16 7.15
C LEU A 67 4.44 18.76 7.09
N LEU A 68 5.22 17.74 7.48
CA LEU A 68 4.81 16.34 7.35
C LEU A 68 3.59 15.99 8.22
N PRO A 69 3.54 16.31 9.53
CA PRO A 69 2.32 16.13 10.32
C PRO A 69 1.11 16.90 9.78
N ILE A 70 1.29 18.13 9.31
CA ILE A 70 0.21 18.98 8.80
C ILE A 70 -0.41 18.40 7.53
N ILE A 71 0.41 17.97 6.55
CA ILE A 71 -0.12 17.41 5.30
C ILE A 71 -0.80 16.06 5.52
N ILE A 72 -0.30 15.25 6.47
CA ILE A 72 -0.95 13.99 6.88
C ILE A 72 -2.30 14.30 7.53
N ALA A 73 -2.35 15.29 8.42
CA ALA A 73 -3.59 15.69 9.06
C ALA A 73 -4.61 16.23 8.03
N TYR A 74 -4.16 17.09 7.12
CA TYR A 74 -4.99 17.61 6.04
C TYR A 74 -5.54 16.49 5.15
N THR A 75 -4.70 15.52 4.80
CA THR A 75 -5.10 14.37 3.97
C THR A 75 -6.13 13.51 4.70
N GLY A 76 -5.89 13.17 5.96
CA GLY A 76 -6.85 12.40 6.78
C GLY A 76 -8.18 13.11 6.97
N GLY A 77 -8.14 14.41 7.25
CA GLY A 77 -9.35 15.23 7.35
C GLY A 77 -10.11 15.28 6.03
N THR A 78 -9.40 15.30 4.90
CA THR A 78 -9.98 15.30 3.55
C THR A 78 -10.68 13.98 3.21
N ILE A 79 -10.14 12.85 3.67
CA ILE A 79 -10.78 11.55 3.49
C ILE A 79 -12.13 11.50 4.23
N VAL A 80 -12.21 12.11 5.42
CA VAL A 80 -13.43 12.07 6.26
C VAL A 80 -14.47 13.11 5.85
N TYR A 81 -14.07 14.36 5.62
CA TYR A 81 -14.99 15.47 5.36
C TYR A 81 -14.49 16.47 4.30
N LYS A 82 -13.83 15.94 3.26
CA LYS A 82 -13.33 16.70 2.10
C LYS A 82 -12.45 17.89 2.52
N THR A 83 -12.26 18.87 1.64
CA THR A 83 -11.40 20.03 1.87
C THR A 83 -11.63 20.69 3.22
N ARG A 84 -12.89 20.80 3.65
CA ARG A 84 -13.24 21.43 4.91
C ARG A 84 -12.71 20.64 6.12
N GLY A 85 -12.92 19.32 6.13
CA GLY A 85 -12.30 18.44 7.13
C GLY A 85 -10.77 18.53 7.11
N GLY A 86 -10.17 18.63 5.93
CA GLY A 86 -8.73 18.81 5.77
C GLY A 86 -8.21 20.10 6.41
N VAL A 87 -8.84 21.24 6.14
CA VAL A 87 -8.45 22.53 6.72
C VAL A 87 -8.57 22.52 8.25
N VAL A 88 -9.70 22.04 8.79
CA VAL A 88 -9.90 21.98 10.25
C VAL A 88 -8.90 21.02 10.90
N ALA A 89 -8.60 19.89 10.27
CA ALA A 89 -7.58 18.95 10.75
C ALA A 89 -6.17 19.55 10.73
N ALA A 90 -5.81 20.31 9.70
CA ALA A 90 -4.53 21.02 9.61
C ALA A 90 -4.37 22.09 10.70
N ILE A 91 -5.44 22.82 11.01
CA ILE A 91 -5.45 23.77 12.13
C ILE A 91 -5.32 23.01 13.46
N ALA A 92 -6.12 21.96 13.65
CA ALA A 92 -6.17 21.17 14.87
C ALA A 92 -4.82 20.52 15.23
N VAL A 93 -4.08 19.99 14.25
CA VAL A 93 -2.79 19.35 14.50
C VAL A 93 -1.71 20.34 14.96
N MET A 94 -1.82 21.63 14.62
CA MET A 94 -0.93 22.66 15.19
C MET A 94 -1.06 22.72 16.71
N GLY A 95 -2.27 22.54 17.23
CA GLY A 95 -2.49 22.40 18.67
C GLY A 95 -1.70 21.22 19.24
N VAL A 96 -1.75 20.06 18.58
CA VAL A 96 -1.03 18.85 19.01
C VAL A 96 0.49 19.05 19.00
N ILE A 97 1.03 19.66 17.94
CA ILE A 97 2.47 19.99 17.81
C ILE A 97 2.89 20.93 18.94
N ALA A 98 2.23 22.07 19.08
CA ALA A 98 2.56 23.05 20.10
C ALA A 98 2.37 22.52 21.53
N GLY A 99 1.35 21.70 21.76
CA GLY A 99 1.11 21.05 23.05
C GLY A 99 2.21 20.07 23.40
N SER A 100 2.72 19.32 22.41
CA SER A 100 3.86 18.43 22.63
C SER A 100 5.14 19.20 22.91
N ASP A 101 5.43 20.25 22.14
CA ASP A 101 6.59 21.10 22.36
C ASP A 101 6.58 21.70 23.77
N PHE A 102 5.40 22.12 24.23
CA PHE A 102 5.19 22.60 25.59
C PHE A 102 5.48 21.53 26.65
N LEU A 103 4.95 20.31 26.49
CA LEU A 103 5.19 19.21 27.44
C LEU A 103 6.67 18.81 27.50
N ILE A 104 7.35 18.77 26.35
CA ILE A 104 8.78 18.47 26.26
C ILE A 104 9.60 19.58 26.93
N ALA A 105 9.26 20.86 26.69
CA ALA A 105 9.93 21.97 27.33
C ALA A 105 9.83 21.88 28.87
N GLN A 106 8.64 21.57 29.40
CA GLN A 106 8.46 21.34 30.83
C GLN A 106 9.29 20.18 31.36
N TYR A 107 9.34 19.06 30.62
CA TYR A 107 10.16 17.91 30.99
C TYR A 107 11.65 18.28 31.04
N ASN A 108 12.15 18.97 30.01
CA ASN A 108 13.54 19.39 29.92
C ASN A 108 13.94 20.37 31.02
N GLU A 109 13.04 21.30 31.38
CA GLU A 109 13.26 22.22 32.49
C GLU A 109 13.40 21.47 33.81
N GLN A 110 12.53 20.48 34.07
CA GLN A 110 12.61 19.63 35.27
C GLN A 110 13.87 18.77 35.28
N LEU A 111 14.25 18.23 34.12
CA LEU A 111 15.43 17.39 33.97
C LEU A 111 16.72 18.18 34.28
N LEU A 112 16.86 19.37 33.68
CA LEU A 112 18.01 20.26 33.91
C LEU A 112 18.05 20.83 35.32
N ALA A 113 16.89 21.01 35.97
CA ALA A 113 16.83 21.39 37.37
C ALA A 113 17.34 20.28 38.31
N ALA A 114 17.16 19.02 37.93
CA ALA A 114 17.66 17.87 38.69
C ALA A 114 19.13 17.57 38.40
N ASP A 115 19.56 17.71 37.14
CA ASP A 115 20.92 17.50 36.68
C ASP A 115 21.26 18.51 35.56
N PRO A 116 22.06 19.56 35.85
CA PRO A 116 22.41 20.60 34.87
C PRO A 116 23.12 20.09 33.62
N ASP A 117 23.76 18.91 33.70
CA ASP A 117 24.50 18.30 32.59
C ASP A 117 23.66 17.24 31.84
N ALA A 118 22.39 17.07 32.21
CA ALA A 118 21.51 16.11 31.57
C ALA A 118 21.22 16.48 30.10
N LYS A 119 21.20 15.47 29.24
CA LYS A 119 20.80 15.63 27.84
C LYS A 119 19.29 15.87 27.75
N THR A 120 18.91 17.03 27.23
CA THR A 120 17.51 17.37 26.98
C THR A 120 16.91 16.51 25.88
N LEU A 121 15.61 16.27 25.98
CA LEU A 121 14.82 15.68 24.89
C LEU A 121 14.72 16.69 23.74
N GLY A 122 14.87 16.17 22.51
CA GLY A 122 14.54 16.91 21.30
C GLY A 122 13.02 17.04 21.13
N GLN A 123 12.59 17.36 19.91
CA GLN A 123 11.17 17.44 19.57
C GLN A 123 10.60 16.06 19.25
N ILE A 124 9.33 15.85 19.63
CA ILE A 124 8.56 14.69 19.18
C ILE A 124 7.72 15.12 17.99
N HIS A 125 7.96 14.52 16.83
CA HIS A 125 7.23 14.84 15.61
C HIS A 125 5.85 14.19 15.61
N MET A 126 4.79 15.00 15.54
CA MET A 126 3.40 14.57 15.80
C MET A 126 2.73 13.78 14.66
N PHE A 127 3.39 12.75 14.12
CA PHE A 127 2.79 11.84 13.12
C PHE A 127 1.58 11.09 13.66
N ILE A 128 1.70 10.44 14.83
CA ILE A 128 0.58 9.76 15.49
C ILE A 128 -0.47 10.77 15.93
N GLY A 129 -0.03 11.93 16.42
CA GLY A 129 -0.91 13.05 16.73
C GLY A 129 -1.77 13.48 15.54
N ALA A 130 -1.17 13.62 14.36
CA ALA A 130 -1.88 13.91 13.11
C ALA A 130 -2.88 12.80 12.76
N MET A 131 -2.49 11.53 12.91
CA MET A 131 -3.36 10.38 12.61
C MET A 131 -4.57 10.26 13.51
N ILE A 132 -4.45 10.65 14.78
CA ILE A 132 -5.56 10.69 15.72
C ILE A 132 -6.41 11.95 15.51
N MET A 133 -5.75 13.10 15.37
CA MET A 133 -6.43 14.39 15.36
C MET A 133 -7.22 14.63 14.09
N ALA A 134 -6.74 14.17 12.95
CA ALA A 134 -7.39 14.39 11.67
C ALA A 134 -8.81 13.80 11.55
N PRO A 135 -9.04 12.50 11.82
CA PRO A 135 -10.39 11.95 11.80
C PRO A 135 -11.27 12.58 12.89
N LEU A 136 -10.72 12.86 14.08
CA LEU A 136 -11.45 13.48 15.18
C LEU A 136 -11.95 14.88 14.79
N ALA A 137 -11.08 15.72 14.27
CA ALA A 137 -11.39 17.09 13.84
C ALA A 137 -12.40 17.10 12.68
N ALA A 138 -12.20 16.25 11.67
CA ALA A 138 -13.08 16.21 10.51
C ALA A 138 -14.45 15.58 10.82
N TYR A 139 -14.51 14.54 11.65
CA TYR A 139 -15.78 13.92 12.04
C TYR A 139 -16.62 14.86 12.91
N THR A 140 -15.99 15.52 13.88
CA THR A 140 -16.69 16.50 14.73
C THR A 140 -17.11 17.74 13.95
N MET A 141 -16.32 18.17 12.97
CA MET A 141 -16.73 19.24 12.03
C MET A 141 -17.96 18.82 11.21
N LYS A 142 -17.96 17.60 10.67
CA LYS A 142 -19.11 17.06 9.94
C LYS A 142 -20.37 17.02 10.81
N TRP A 143 -20.22 16.58 12.06
CA TRP A 143 -21.31 16.57 13.02
C TRP A 143 -21.82 17.99 13.30
N LEU A 144 -20.91 18.95 13.51
CA LEU A 144 -21.26 20.34 13.74
C LEU A 144 -22.07 20.93 12.56
N ASP A 145 -21.63 20.71 11.33
CA ASP A 145 -22.34 21.19 10.13
C ASP A 145 -23.74 20.59 10.00
N SER A 146 -23.92 19.32 10.37
CA SER A 146 -25.23 18.66 10.32
C SER A 146 -26.30 19.30 11.21
N LEU A 147 -25.91 20.08 12.24
CA LEU A 147 -26.86 20.75 13.14
C LEU A 147 -27.67 21.87 12.45
N TRP A 148 -27.12 22.46 11.39
CA TRP A 148 -27.69 23.59 10.67
C TRP A 148 -27.84 23.39 9.16
N GLU A 149 -27.62 22.16 8.67
CA GLU A 149 -27.96 21.79 7.29
C GLU A 149 -29.42 22.13 6.98
N GLY A 150 -29.64 22.82 5.86
CA GLY A 150 -30.96 23.28 5.42
C GLY A 150 -31.60 24.40 6.25
N LYS A 151 -30.93 24.89 7.30
CA LYS A 151 -31.44 25.98 8.17
C LYS A 151 -30.82 27.35 7.84
N ILE A 152 -29.74 27.36 7.07
CA ILE A 152 -29.02 28.60 6.71
C ILE A 152 -29.73 29.25 5.53
N LYS A 153 -29.97 30.57 5.62
CA LYS A 153 -30.55 31.34 4.53
C LYS A 153 -29.58 31.39 3.35
N ALA A 154 -30.12 31.28 2.13
CA ALA A 154 -29.35 31.43 0.90
C ALA A 154 -28.52 32.74 0.93
N GLY A 155 -27.25 32.65 0.52
CA GLY A 155 -26.28 33.76 0.57
C GLY A 155 -25.47 33.86 1.87
N PHE A 156 -25.95 33.31 2.99
CA PHE A 156 -25.18 33.26 4.25
C PHE A 156 -24.39 31.96 4.44
N GLU A 157 -24.64 30.95 3.61
CA GLU A 157 -24.01 29.63 3.71
C GLU A 157 -22.48 29.71 3.75
N MET A 158 -21.87 30.48 2.85
CA MET A 158 -20.42 30.62 2.80
C MET A 158 -19.86 31.25 4.08
N LEU A 159 -20.54 32.28 4.60
CA LEU A 159 -20.13 32.96 5.83
C LEU A 159 -20.21 32.00 7.01
N VAL A 160 -21.37 31.35 7.20
CA VAL A 160 -21.54 30.37 8.29
C VAL A 160 -20.53 29.24 8.15
N ASN A 161 -20.27 28.77 6.93
CA ASN A 161 -19.34 27.69 6.69
C ASN A 161 -17.89 28.03 7.03
N MET A 162 -17.42 29.23 6.66
CA MET A 162 -16.06 29.67 6.97
C MET A 162 -15.89 29.99 8.45
N PHE A 163 -16.84 30.70 9.06
CA PHE A 163 -16.76 31.07 10.48
C PHE A 163 -16.89 29.85 11.40
N SER A 164 -17.81 28.92 11.12
CA SER A 164 -17.94 27.72 11.97
C SER A 164 -16.72 26.81 11.85
N ALA A 165 -16.12 26.68 10.65
CA ALA A 165 -14.87 25.93 10.47
C ALA A 165 -13.71 26.58 11.24
N GLY A 166 -13.60 27.92 11.21
CA GLY A 166 -12.58 28.65 11.95
C GLY A 166 -12.73 28.52 13.47
N ILE A 167 -13.95 28.74 13.99
CA ILE A 167 -14.25 28.62 15.42
C ILE A 167 -14.06 27.18 15.89
N TRP A 168 -14.53 26.20 15.12
CA TRP A 168 -14.33 24.79 15.47
C TRP A 168 -12.86 24.40 15.37
N GLY A 169 -12.13 24.89 14.38
CA GLY A 169 -10.68 24.75 14.29
C GLY A 169 -9.97 25.26 15.54
N PHE A 170 -10.37 26.42 16.07
CA PHE A 170 -9.86 26.95 17.34
C PHE A 170 -10.15 26.02 18.53
N VAL A 171 -11.38 25.52 18.66
CA VAL A 171 -11.72 24.54 19.70
C VAL A 171 -10.84 23.28 19.57
N MET A 172 -10.69 22.79 18.34
CA MET A 172 -9.87 21.61 18.07
C MET A 172 -8.39 21.86 18.31
N VAL A 173 -7.87 23.09 18.16
CA VAL A 173 -6.50 23.43 18.58
C VAL A 173 -6.33 23.24 20.08
N ILE A 174 -7.28 23.69 20.91
CA ILE A 174 -7.22 23.52 22.37
C ILE A 174 -7.27 22.04 22.74
N VAL A 175 -8.16 21.27 22.08
CA VAL A 175 -8.23 19.80 22.23
C VAL A 175 -6.92 19.14 21.77
N GLY A 176 -6.32 19.63 20.70
CA GLY A 176 -5.02 19.17 20.24
C GLY A 176 -3.93 19.40 21.29
N PHE A 177 -3.89 20.61 21.85
CA PHE A 177 -2.85 21.09 22.76
C PHE A 177 -2.83 20.38 24.10
N TYR A 178 -3.99 20.18 24.73
CA TYR A 178 -4.02 19.60 26.08
C TYR A 178 -4.20 18.07 26.04
N PRO A 179 -5.40 17.52 25.76
CA PRO A 179 -5.63 16.09 25.91
C PRO A 179 -4.91 15.24 24.86
N VAL A 180 -4.87 15.68 23.60
CA VAL A 180 -4.29 14.84 22.53
C VAL A 180 -2.77 14.83 22.60
N ALA A 181 -2.12 15.98 22.81
CA ALA A 181 -0.67 16.03 22.98
C ALA A 181 -0.22 15.17 24.18
N TRP A 182 -0.90 15.27 25.33
CA TRP A 182 -0.60 14.44 26.51
C TRP A 182 -0.73 12.94 26.20
N LEU A 183 -1.83 12.54 25.56
CA LEU A 183 -2.08 11.15 25.18
C LEU A 183 -0.99 10.62 24.24
N VAL A 184 -0.66 11.38 23.19
CA VAL A 184 0.31 10.96 22.18
C VAL A 184 1.71 10.84 22.77
N ASN A 185 2.14 11.81 23.58
CA ASN A 185 3.43 11.74 24.28
C ASN A 185 3.50 10.52 25.21
N GLY A 186 2.42 10.23 25.94
CA GLY A 186 2.33 9.01 26.76
C GLY A 186 2.46 7.73 25.96
N ILE A 187 1.76 7.63 24.82
CA ILE A 187 1.86 6.48 23.91
C ILE A 187 3.29 6.34 23.36
N MET A 188 3.89 7.44 22.90
CA MET A 188 5.26 7.43 22.36
C MET A 188 6.27 6.99 23.40
N ASN A 189 6.16 7.46 24.65
CA ASN A 189 7.04 7.03 25.73
C ASN A 189 6.97 5.51 25.97
N VAL A 190 5.77 4.93 25.96
CA VAL A 190 5.58 3.49 26.12
C VAL A 190 6.19 2.73 24.94
N LEU A 191 5.86 3.15 23.71
CA LEU A 191 6.35 2.48 22.49
C LEU A 191 7.88 2.54 22.37
N SER A 192 8.46 3.72 22.59
CA SER A 192 9.92 3.91 22.60
C SER A 192 10.59 3.07 23.68
N SER A 193 9.99 2.97 24.87
CA SER A 193 10.52 2.11 25.95
C SER A 193 10.54 0.63 25.55
N VAL A 194 9.48 0.14 24.90
CA VAL A 194 9.42 -1.25 24.40
C VAL A 194 10.46 -1.49 23.32
N VAL A 195 10.60 -0.57 22.37
CA VAL A 195 11.60 -0.69 21.30
C VAL A 195 13.02 -0.68 21.88
N ASN A 196 13.34 0.25 22.76
CA ASN A 196 14.65 0.35 23.41
C ASN A 196 14.95 -0.93 24.18
N TRP A 197 13.99 -1.45 24.95
CA TRP A 197 14.14 -2.74 25.61
C TRP A 197 14.43 -3.90 24.64
N LEU A 198 13.75 -3.98 23.50
CA LEU A 198 14.01 -5.00 22.49
C LEU A 198 15.41 -4.88 21.88
N VAL A 199 15.91 -3.66 21.71
CA VAL A 199 17.26 -3.40 21.21
C VAL A 199 18.30 -3.78 22.26
N ASP A 200 18.15 -3.29 23.49
CA ASP A 200 19.11 -3.51 24.59
C ASP A 200 19.21 -5.00 24.97
N THR A 201 18.12 -5.74 24.85
CA THR A 201 18.09 -7.20 25.09
C THR A 201 18.45 -8.05 23.88
N ASN A 202 18.78 -7.44 22.73
CA ASN A 202 19.02 -8.12 21.46
C ASN A 202 17.84 -8.99 20.96
N LEU A 203 16.62 -8.68 21.40
CA LEU A 203 15.38 -9.40 21.06
C LEU A 203 14.63 -8.79 19.87
N LEU A 204 15.11 -7.68 19.31
CA LEU A 204 14.52 -7.04 18.12
C LEU A 204 14.22 -8.02 16.97
N PRO A 205 15.05 -9.05 16.67
CA PRO A 205 14.72 -10.04 15.64
C PRO A 205 13.35 -10.72 15.83
N LEU A 206 12.91 -10.93 17.08
CA LEU A 206 11.63 -11.58 17.40
C LEU A 206 10.41 -10.79 16.90
N THR A 207 10.55 -9.49 16.61
CA THR A 207 9.47 -8.70 15.99
C THR A 207 9.01 -9.30 14.66
N SER A 208 9.88 -10.04 13.95
CA SER A 208 9.56 -10.74 12.70
C SER A 208 8.44 -11.78 12.86
N ILE A 209 8.26 -12.35 14.06
CA ILE A 209 7.17 -13.30 14.37
C ILE A 209 5.81 -12.62 14.20
N ILE A 210 5.72 -11.31 14.44
CA ILE A 210 4.50 -10.52 14.29
C ILE A 210 4.44 -9.89 12.91
N ILE A 211 5.56 -9.29 12.45
CA ILE A 211 5.61 -8.47 11.23
C ILE A 211 5.41 -9.34 9.98
N GLU A 212 6.06 -10.50 9.87
CA GLU A 212 5.99 -11.32 8.66
C GLU A 212 4.58 -11.89 8.39
N PRO A 213 3.88 -12.48 9.38
CA PRO A 213 2.47 -12.84 9.20
C PRO A 213 1.58 -11.63 8.94
N ALA A 214 1.79 -10.52 9.66
CA ALA A 214 1.01 -9.31 9.47
C ALA A 214 1.13 -8.78 8.03
N LYS A 215 2.30 -8.84 7.40
CA LYS A 215 2.49 -8.55 5.97
C LYS A 215 1.61 -9.39 5.08
N VAL A 216 1.70 -10.70 5.19
CA VAL A 216 0.92 -11.64 4.37
C VAL A 216 -0.60 -11.44 4.53
N PHE A 217 -1.04 -10.98 5.70
CA PHE A 217 -2.45 -10.66 5.98
C PHE A 217 -2.86 -9.20 5.74
N PHE A 218 -2.00 -8.38 5.11
CA PHE A 218 -2.24 -6.96 4.79
C PHE A 218 -2.45 -6.06 6.01
N LEU A 219 -1.81 -6.41 7.13
CA LEU A 219 -1.75 -5.62 8.35
C LEU A 219 -0.46 -4.79 8.43
N ASN A 220 0.44 -4.90 7.45
CA ASN A 220 1.69 -4.17 7.37
C ASN A 220 1.49 -2.66 7.39
N ASN A 221 0.46 -2.18 6.70
CA ASN A 221 0.07 -0.79 6.67
C ASN A 221 -0.14 -0.19 8.08
N ALA A 222 -0.81 -0.93 8.98
CA ALA A 222 -1.02 -0.47 10.35
C ALA A 222 0.29 -0.47 11.16
N ILE A 223 1.17 -1.44 10.93
CA ILE A 223 2.45 -1.57 11.63
C ILE A 223 3.44 -0.51 11.13
N ASN A 224 3.66 -0.43 9.82
CA ASN A 224 4.60 0.50 9.21
C ASN A 224 4.22 1.95 9.50
N HIS A 225 3.02 2.33 9.09
CA HIS A 225 2.60 3.72 9.11
C HIS A 225 2.10 4.15 10.48
N GLY A 226 1.50 3.24 11.25
CA GLY A 226 1.00 3.55 12.59
C GLY A 226 2.07 3.53 13.68
N VAL A 227 3.14 2.73 13.53
CA VAL A 227 4.11 2.50 14.61
C VAL A 227 5.56 2.70 14.16
N LEU A 228 6.04 1.94 13.17
CA LEU A 228 7.46 1.90 12.82
C LEU A 228 7.98 3.20 12.20
N THR A 229 7.21 3.82 11.31
CA THR A 229 7.58 5.06 10.63
C THR A 229 7.71 6.22 11.64
N PRO A 230 6.70 6.53 12.48
CA PRO A 230 6.85 7.58 13.50
C PRO A 230 8.04 7.37 14.43
N LEU A 231 8.20 6.15 14.98
CA LEU A 231 9.30 5.84 15.89
C LEU A 231 10.67 5.90 15.20
N GLY A 232 10.77 5.35 14.00
CA GLY A 232 12.02 5.37 13.23
C GLY A 232 12.42 6.79 12.83
N THR A 233 11.45 7.63 12.49
CA THR A 233 11.67 9.04 12.15
C THR A 233 12.15 9.84 13.37
N GLN A 234 11.60 9.57 14.55
CA GLN A 234 12.10 10.14 15.80
C GLN A 234 13.55 9.69 16.07
N GLN A 235 13.82 8.39 16.00
CA GLN A 235 15.17 7.83 16.23
C GLN A 235 16.21 8.36 15.23
N ALA A 236 15.83 8.53 13.97
CA ALA A 236 16.69 9.09 12.93
C ALA A 236 17.02 10.57 13.15
N THR A 237 16.20 11.31 13.90
CA THR A 237 16.50 12.70 14.26
C THR A 237 17.69 12.77 15.22
N GLU A 238 17.80 11.82 16.15
CA GLU A 238 18.86 11.78 17.17
C GLU A 238 20.14 11.10 16.66
N SER A 239 20.00 10.02 15.89
CA SER A 239 21.11 9.16 15.49
C SER A 239 21.43 9.18 13.99
N GLY A 240 20.69 9.97 13.19
CA GLY A 240 20.82 10.06 11.73
C GLY A 240 20.24 8.88 10.95
N LYS A 241 19.85 7.79 11.65
CA LYS A 241 19.30 6.57 11.05
C LYS A 241 18.37 5.82 11.99
N SER A 242 17.59 4.88 11.46
CA SER A 242 16.85 3.93 12.28
C SER A 242 16.81 2.55 11.64
N ILE A 243 17.04 1.52 12.46
CA ILE A 243 16.84 0.12 12.08
C ILE A 243 15.35 -0.21 11.86
N LEU A 244 14.43 0.53 12.50
CA LEU A 244 12.98 0.28 12.42
C LEU A 244 12.44 0.41 11.00
N PHE A 245 13.06 1.23 10.15
CA PHE A 245 12.71 1.33 8.75
C PHE A 245 13.02 0.07 7.94
N LEU A 246 13.96 -0.78 8.41
CA LEU A 246 14.33 -2.04 7.73
C LEU A 246 13.46 -3.22 8.12
N LEU A 247 12.77 -3.15 9.27
CA LEU A 247 11.96 -4.25 9.81
C LEU A 247 10.87 -4.70 8.82
N GLU A 248 10.28 -3.77 8.09
CA GLU A 248 9.32 -4.09 7.02
C GLU A 248 9.94 -3.97 5.63
N ALA A 249 10.86 -3.02 5.41
CA ALA A 249 11.30 -2.67 4.07
C ALA A 249 12.24 -3.70 3.43
N ASN A 250 12.92 -4.52 4.23
CA ASN A 250 13.89 -5.50 3.74
C ASN A 250 13.24 -6.45 2.70
N PRO A 251 13.72 -6.44 1.45
CA PRO A 251 13.12 -7.24 0.39
C PRO A 251 13.57 -8.71 0.39
N GLY A 252 14.60 -9.03 1.17
CA GLY A 252 15.24 -10.35 1.20
C GLY A 252 14.26 -11.50 1.44
N PRO A 253 13.39 -11.48 2.47
CA PRO A 253 12.48 -12.58 2.74
C PRO A 253 11.58 -12.94 1.55
N GLY A 254 10.88 -11.97 0.96
CA GLY A 254 9.98 -12.25 -0.16
C GLY A 254 10.72 -12.71 -1.42
N VAL A 255 11.90 -12.14 -1.73
CA VAL A 255 12.71 -12.62 -2.87
C VAL A 255 13.21 -14.03 -2.65
N GLY A 256 13.67 -14.37 -1.44
CA GLY A 256 14.07 -15.73 -1.10
C GLY A 256 12.94 -16.74 -1.32
N LEU A 257 11.71 -16.39 -0.93
CA LEU A 257 10.53 -17.20 -1.18
C LEU A 257 10.26 -17.38 -2.68
N LEU A 258 10.29 -16.29 -3.46
CA LEU A 258 10.01 -16.32 -4.89
C LEU A 258 11.09 -17.06 -5.69
N LEU A 259 12.36 -16.98 -5.27
CA LEU A 259 13.43 -17.80 -5.84
C LEU A 259 13.21 -19.29 -5.56
N ALA A 260 12.71 -19.64 -4.36
CA ALA A 260 12.38 -21.04 -4.05
C ALA A 260 11.25 -21.55 -4.95
N PHE A 261 10.22 -20.74 -5.23
CA PHE A 261 9.16 -21.09 -6.18
C PHE A 261 9.64 -21.16 -7.63
N THR A 262 10.57 -20.29 -8.03
CA THR A 262 11.15 -20.32 -9.37
C THR A 262 11.83 -21.66 -9.66
N LEU A 263 12.57 -22.19 -8.69
CA LEU A 263 13.34 -23.43 -8.87
C LEU A 263 12.55 -24.69 -8.52
N PHE A 264 11.76 -24.66 -7.45
CA PHE A 264 11.12 -25.85 -6.86
C PHE A 264 9.59 -25.78 -6.80
N GLY A 265 8.98 -24.68 -7.24
CA GLY A 265 7.53 -24.56 -7.36
C GLY A 265 6.94 -25.49 -8.42
N ILE A 266 5.62 -25.48 -8.53
CA ILE A 266 4.87 -26.32 -9.47
C ILE A 266 3.86 -25.43 -10.21
N GLY A 267 3.57 -25.76 -11.48
CA GLY A 267 2.52 -25.14 -12.27
C GLY A 267 2.63 -23.62 -12.38
N ALA A 268 1.49 -22.95 -12.28
CA ALA A 268 1.35 -21.49 -12.39
C ALA A 268 2.23 -20.71 -11.39
N ALA A 269 2.38 -21.21 -10.15
CA ALA A 269 3.24 -20.58 -9.16
C ALA A 269 4.71 -20.56 -9.62
N ARG A 270 5.21 -21.66 -10.21
CA ARG A 270 6.59 -21.69 -10.73
C ARG A 270 6.78 -20.73 -11.91
N ALA A 271 5.82 -20.70 -12.84
CA ALA A 271 5.90 -19.89 -14.05
C ALA A 271 5.88 -18.38 -13.75
N SER A 272 5.09 -17.96 -12.77
CA SER A 272 4.90 -16.55 -12.40
C SER A 272 5.97 -16.00 -11.44
N ALA A 273 6.61 -16.87 -10.64
CA ALA A 273 7.53 -16.45 -9.57
C ALA A 273 8.73 -15.58 -10.03
N PRO A 274 9.40 -15.84 -11.18
CA PRO A 274 10.51 -15.00 -11.62
C PRO A 274 10.09 -13.55 -11.89
N GLY A 275 8.93 -13.37 -12.54
CA GLY A 275 8.37 -12.06 -12.81
C GLY A 275 7.97 -11.33 -11.52
N ALA A 276 7.34 -12.05 -10.59
CA ALA A 276 7.01 -11.53 -9.28
C ALA A 276 8.28 -11.08 -8.51
N ALA A 277 9.39 -11.81 -8.63
CA ALA A 277 10.63 -11.50 -7.92
C ALA A 277 11.22 -10.17 -8.39
N VAL A 278 11.20 -9.91 -9.71
CA VAL A 278 11.66 -8.64 -10.28
C VAL A 278 10.75 -7.49 -9.85
N ILE A 279 9.44 -7.67 -9.96
CA ILE A 279 8.44 -6.64 -9.62
C ILE A 279 8.53 -6.28 -8.13
N GLN A 280 8.68 -7.26 -7.25
CA GLN A 280 8.93 -7.02 -5.84
C GLN A 280 10.27 -6.29 -5.67
N PHE A 281 11.38 -6.95 -6.04
CA PHE A 281 12.72 -6.54 -5.62
C PHE A 281 13.12 -5.16 -6.12
N PHE A 282 12.76 -4.83 -7.36
CA PHE A 282 13.07 -3.50 -7.92
C PHE A 282 11.89 -2.55 -7.78
N GLY A 283 10.68 -3.03 -8.12
CA GLY A 283 9.47 -2.20 -8.16
C GLY A 283 8.87 -1.87 -6.79
N GLY A 284 9.23 -2.59 -5.73
CA GLY A 284 8.70 -2.34 -4.38
C GLY A 284 7.25 -2.74 -4.19
N ILE A 285 6.70 -3.59 -5.06
CA ILE A 285 5.35 -4.14 -4.89
C ILE A 285 5.48 -5.43 -4.11
N HIS A 286 5.66 -5.34 -2.80
CA HIS A 286 5.88 -6.52 -1.96
C HIS A 286 4.63 -7.41 -1.78
N GLU A 287 3.46 -6.97 -2.23
CA GLU A 287 2.23 -7.78 -2.18
C GLU A 287 2.29 -8.98 -3.14
N VAL A 288 3.13 -8.92 -4.18
CA VAL A 288 3.17 -9.95 -5.23
C VAL A 288 3.67 -11.30 -4.72
N TYR A 289 4.39 -11.36 -3.60
CA TYR A 289 4.80 -12.65 -3.01
C TYR A 289 3.79 -13.23 -2.03
N PHE A 290 2.80 -12.47 -1.57
CA PHE A 290 1.84 -12.94 -0.55
C PHE A 290 1.00 -14.14 -1.03
N PRO A 291 0.54 -14.23 -2.29
CA PRO A 291 -0.16 -15.43 -2.78
C PRO A 291 0.66 -16.71 -2.60
N TYR A 292 1.98 -16.63 -2.77
CA TYR A 292 2.88 -17.77 -2.63
C TYR A 292 2.97 -18.24 -1.17
N ALA A 293 2.96 -17.31 -0.22
CA ALA A 293 2.91 -17.62 1.21
C ALA A 293 1.53 -18.15 1.63
N LEU A 294 0.43 -17.62 1.08
CA LEU A 294 -0.93 -18.04 1.40
C LEU A 294 -1.29 -19.41 0.82
N MET A 295 -0.72 -19.77 -0.34
CA MET A 295 -0.90 -21.10 -0.94
C MET A 295 -0.41 -22.22 0.00
N LYS A 296 0.62 -21.93 0.82
CA LYS A 296 1.12 -22.80 1.88
C LYS A 296 1.51 -21.98 3.11
N PRO A 297 0.58 -21.79 4.07
CA PRO A 297 0.85 -20.95 5.25
C PRO A 297 2.07 -21.35 6.08
N VAL A 298 2.52 -22.61 6.00
CA VAL A 298 3.78 -23.08 6.64
C VAL A 298 5.00 -22.31 6.11
N LEU A 299 4.96 -21.79 4.87
CA LEU A 299 6.01 -20.94 4.29
C LEU A 299 6.17 -19.60 5.02
N ILE A 300 5.20 -19.18 5.83
CA ILE A 300 5.36 -18.02 6.71
C ILE A 300 6.49 -18.24 7.72
N LEU A 301 6.76 -19.48 8.13
CA LEU A 301 7.93 -19.78 8.97
C LEU A 301 9.26 -19.46 8.26
N ALA A 302 9.33 -19.65 6.94
CA ALA A 302 10.50 -19.28 6.16
C ALA A 302 10.67 -17.76 6.11
N LEU A 303 9.56 -17.02 5.93
CA LEU A 303 9.55 -15.56 5.97
C LEU A 303 9.99 -15.02 7.34
N ILE A 304 9.47 -15.59 8.44
CA ILE A 304 9.86 -15.25 9.82
C ILE A 304 11.37 -15.45 10.00
N ALA A 305 11.90 -16.62 9.67
CA ALA A 305 13.32 -16.91 9.83
C ALA A 305 14.20 -15.99 8.96
N GLY A 306 13.78 -15.69 7.74
CA GLY A 306 14.40 -14.70 6.87
C GLY A 306 14.43 -13.31 7.48
N GLY A 307 13.26 -12.81 7.92
CA GLY A 307 13.12 -11.52 8.58
C GLY A 307 13.99 -11.41 9.83
N MET A 308 13.96 -12.44 10.68
CA MET A 308 14.82 -12.53 11.88
C MET A 308 16.29 -12.42 11.52
N THR A 309 16.73 -13.10 10.45
CA THR A 309 18.12 -13.08 9.97
C THR A 309 18.52 -11.67 9.53
N GLY A 310 17.67 -11.00 8.77
CA GLY A 310 17.92 -9.62 8.33
C GLY A 310 17.98 -8.62 9.48
N VAL A 311 17.02 -8.67 10.39
CA VAL A 311 17.01 -7.82 11.59
C VAL A 311 18.24 -8.08 12.45
N THR A 312 18.60 -9.34 12.66
CA THR A 312 19.82 -9.71 13.41
C THR A 312 21.08 -9.17 12.74
N THR A 313 21.18 -9.30 11.41
CA THR A 313 22.34 -8.78 10.67
C THR A 313 22.46 -7.27 10.82
N ASN A 314 21.35 -6.54 10.67
CA ASN A 314 21.37 -5.09 10.85
C ASN A 314 21.67 -4.67 12.29
N MET A 315 21.18 -5.42 13.28
CA MET A 315 21.46 -5.17 14.70
C MET A 315 22.95 -5.39 15.01
N LEU A 316 23.56 -6.46 14.50
CA LEU A 316 24.99 -6.76 14.70
C LEU A 316 25.91 -5.72 14.03
N PHE A 317 25.54 -5.22 12.85
CA PHE A 317 26.30 -4.19 12.15
C PHE A 317 25.92 -2.75 12.57
N GLY A 318 24.89 -2.59 13.42
CA GLY A 318 24.35 -1.30 13.83
C GLY A 318 23.81 -0.48 12.64
N THR A 319 23.22 -1.12 11.63
CA THR A 319 22.81 -0.47 10.38
C THR A 319 21.36 -0.01 10.36
N GLY A 320 21.09 1.07 9.62
CA GLY A 320 19.76 1.64 9.48
C GLY A 320 19.57 2.51 8.24
N LEU A 321 18.34 3.00 8.06
CA LEU A 321 17.99 3.95 7.00
C LEU A 321 17.78 5.36 7.56
N VAL A 322 17.98 6.38 6.73
CA VAL A 322 17.76 7.80 7.07
C VAL A 322 16.27 8.13 7.10
N ALA A 323 15.47 7.46 6.27
CA ALA A 323 14.04 7.68 6.12
C ALA A 323 13.33 6.37 5.75
N PRO A 324 11.98 6.30 5.86
CA PRO A 324 11.21 5.16 5.39
C PRO A 324 11.50 4.86 3.91
N ALA A 325 11.62 3.58 3.58
CA ALA A 325 11.79 3.08 2.21
C ALA A 325 10.52 2.33 1.76
N ALA A 326 10.25 2.36 0.45
CA ALA A 326 9.19 1.56 -0.15
C ALA A 326 9.49 0.06 0.10
N PRO A 327 8.60 -0.66 0.81
CA PRO A 327 8.93 -2.00 1.23
C PRO A 327 9.03 -2.97 0.06
N GLY A 328 10.01 -3.87 0.10
CA GLY A 328 10.30 -4.78 -1.00
C GLY A 328 11.19 -4.22 -2.11
N SER A 329 11.47 -2.91 -2.16
CA SER A 329 12.37 -2.34 -3.18
C SER A 329 13.81 -2.21 -2.65
N ILE A 330 14.76 -2.90 -3.28
CA ILE A 330 16.19 -2.71 -3.01
C ILE A 330 16.64 -1.30 -3.39
N ILE A 331 16.05 -0.71 -4.44
CA ILE A 331 16.41 0.64 -4.89
C ILE A 331 16.03 1.66 -3.81
N ALA A 332 14.81 1.54 -3.27
CA ALA A 332 14.37 2.41 -2.18
C ALA A 332 15.20 2.20 -0.91
N VAL A 333 15.48 0.94 -0.55
CA VAL A 333 16.31 0.62 0.62
C VAL A 333 17.71 1.21 0.47
N LEU A 334 18.41 0.95 -0.63
CA LEU A 334 19.77 1.47 -0.86
C LEU A 334 19.81 3.00 -0.99
N GLY A 335 18.77 3.60 -1.58
CA GLY A 335 18.64 5.04 -1.69
C GLY A 335 18.52 5.73 -0.33
N GLN A 336 17.92 5.06 0.66
CA GLN A 336 17.75 5.59 2.02
C GLN A 336 18.78 5.05 3.02
N THR A 337 19.72 4.19 2.59
CA THR A 337 20.74 3.64 3.48
C THR A 337 21.64 4.74 4.01
N TYR A 338 21.87 4.72 5.32
CA TYR A 338 22.83 5.63 5.94
C TYR A 338 24.24 5.39 5.39
N ARG A 339 25.04 6.45 5.28
CA ARG A 339 26.19 6.46 4.36
C ARG A 339 27.28 5.42 4.66
N THR A 340 27.40 5.02 5.92
CA THR A 340 28.36 4.02 6.38
C THR A 340 27.81 2.60 6.40
N ASP A 341 26.53 2.40 6.11
CA ASP A 341 25.78 1.21 6.50
C ASP A 341 25.51 0.24 5.34
N TYR A 342 25.95 0.58 4.13
CA TYR A 342 25.68 -0.19 2.91
C TYR A 342 26.04 -1.68 3.04
N VAL A 343 27.18 -2.00 3.65
CA VAL A 343 27.64 -3.39 3.80
C VAL A 343 26.66 -4.19 4.65
N GLY A 344 26.30 -3.69 5.83
CA GLY A 344 25.37 -4.40 6.73
C GLY A 344 23.96 -4.49 6.15
N VAL A 345 23.47 -3.43 5.49
CA VAL A 345 22.17 -3.46 4.82
C VAL A 345 22.15 -4.48 3.67
N ILE A 346 23.14 -4.46 2.78
CA ILE A 346 23.21 -5.41 1.65
C ILE A 346 23.31 -6.85 2.16
N LEU A 347 24.17 -7.11 3.16
CA LEU A 347 24.28 -8.42 3.79
C LEU A 347 22.97 -8.86 4.41
N SER A 348 22.25 -7.96 5.08
CA SER A 348 20.95 -8.29 5.67
C SER A 348 19.96 -8.77 4.62
N VAL A 349 19.93 -8.15 3.43
CA VAL A 349 19.06 -8.56 2.32
C VAL A 349 19.46 -9.94 1.79
N ILE A 350 20.76 -10.14 1.52
CA ILE A 350 21.29 -11.40 0.98
C ILE A 350 21.04 -12.56 1.95
N LEU A 351 21.37 -12.38 3.23
CA LEU A 351 21.22 -13.42 4.24
C LEU A 351 19.75 -13.74 4.51
N SER A 352 18.88 -12.72 4.55
CA SER A 352 17.42 -12.93 4.66
C SER A 352 16.86 -13.74 3.49
N ALA A 353 17.29 -13.41 2.27
CA ALA A 353 16.89 -14.14 1.06
C ALA A 353 17.41 -15.57 1.08
N ALA A 354 18.67 -15.79 1.45
CA ALA A 354 19.27 -17.12 1.53
C ALA A 354 18.56 -18.01 2.55
N VAL A 355 18.32 -17.52 3.77
CA VAL A 355 17.62 -18.29 4.82
C VAL A 355 16.20 -18.62 4.40
N THR A 356 15.46 -17.63 3.87
CA THR A 356 14.09 -17.88 3.39
C THR A 356 14.08 -18.89 2.26
N PHE A 357 14.99 -18.76 1.29
CA PHE A 357 15.11 -19.68 0.16
C PHE A 357 15.38 -21.12 0.61
N ILE A 358 16.31 -21.31 1.55
CA ILE A 358 16.68 -22.65 2.07
C ILE A 358 15.48 -23.29 2.75
N ILE A 359 14.83 -22.59 3.69
CA ILE A 359 13.71 -23.12 4.45
C ILE A 359 12.51 -23.37 3.54
N ALA A 360 12.18 -22.43 2.65
CA ALA A 360 11.11 -22.58 1.67
C ALA A 360 11.37 -23.78 0.73
N THR A 361 12.61 -23.96 0.27
CA THR A 361 13.00 -25.11 -0.56
C THR A 361 12.77 -26.44 0.16
N VAL A 362 13.17 -26.55 1.43
CA VAL A 362 12.93 -27.75 2.25
C VAL A 362 11.42 -28.03 2.36
N ILE A 363 10.62 -27.01 2.67
CA ILE A 363 9.16 -27.14 2.78
C ILE A 363 8.54 -27.58 1.46
N LEU A 364 8.87 -26.93 0.35
CA LEU A 364 8.33 -27.23 -0.98
C LEU A 364 8.72 -28.64 -1.45
N ARG A 365 9.97 -29.07 -1.21
CA ARG A 365 10.41 -30.42 -1.58
C ARG A 365 9.75 -31.49 -0.72
N ALA A 366 9.60 -31.25 0.58
CA ALA A 366 8.97 -32.20 1.50
C ALA A 366 7.49 -32.42 1.18
N SER A 367 6.78 -31.40 0.67
CA SER A 367 5.36 -31.49 0.36
C SER A 367 5.03 -31.78 -1.10
N ARG A 368 6.04 -31.84 -1.99
CA ARG A 368 5.88 -31.90 -3.45
C ARG A 368 4.85 -32.93 -3.93
N LYS A 369 4.84 -34.13 -3.36
CA LYS A 369 3.90 -35.21 -3.75
C LYS A 369 2.44 -34.81 -3.50
N LYS A 370 2.15 -34.24 -2.33
CA LYS A 370 0.81 -33.76 -1.94
C LYS A 370 0.37 -32.54 -2.76
N ASP A 371 1.33 -31.77 -3.28
CA ASP A 371 1.05 -30.56 -4.05
C ASP A 371 0.74 -30.86 -5.51
N LEU A 372 1.33 -31.93 -6.07
CA LEU A 372 0.97 -32.44 -7.40
C LEU A 372 -0.45 -32.99 -7.45
N GLU A 373 -0.98 -33.47 -6.32
CA GLU A 373 -2.34 -34.00 -6.19
C GLU A 373 -3.40 -32.89 -6.04
N LYS A 374 -2.97 -31.63 -5.82
CA LYS A 374 -3.86 -30.47 -5.67
C LYS A 374 -3.78 -29.58 -6.89
N GLU A 375 -4.73 -29.71 -7.82
CA GLU A 375 -4.91 -28.70 -8.86
C GLU A 375 -5.49 -27.39 -8.28
N ASP A 376 -5.04 -26.28 -8.84
CA ASP A 376 -5.60 -24.92 -8.71
C ASP A 376 -5.47 -24.16 -7.36
N ALA A 377 -4.51 -24.53 -6.51
CA ALA A 377 -4.26 -23.83 -5.25
C ALA A 377 -3.73 -22.37 -5.41
N PHE A 378 -3.08 -22.06 -6.54
CA PHE A 378 -2.46 -20.75 -6.74
C PHE A 378 -3.48 -19.66 -7.10
N ALA A 379 -4.43 -19.94 -7.99
CA ALA A 379 -5.49 -19.00 -8.34
C ALA A 379 -6.35 -18.63 -7.12
N ALA A 380 -6.68 -19.62 -6.28
CA ALA A 380 -7.37 -19.40 -5.01
C ALA A 380 -6.55 -18.52 -4.04
N ALA A 381 -5.23 -18.69 -3.98
CA ALA A 381 -4.37 -17.87 -3.14
C ALA A 381 -4.24 -16.43 -3.66
N VAL A 382 -4.22 -16.22 -4.98
CA VAL A 382 -4.28 -14.87 -5.57
C VAL A 382 -5.62 -14.21 -5.23
N ALA A 383 -6.74 -14.90 -5.42
CA ALA A 383 -8.06 -14.39 -5.06
C ALA A 383 -8.16 -14.07 -3.56
N GLN A 384 -7.60 -14.92 -2.69
CA GLN A 384 -7.54 -14.65 -1.26
C GLN A 384 -6.67 -13.44 -0.92
N THR A 385 -5.56 -13.25 -1.64
CA THR A 385 -4.68 -12.08 -1.50
C THR A 385 -5.43 -10.79 -1.85
N GLU A 386 -6.15 -10.77 -2.96
CA GLU A 386 -6.97 -9.62 -3.36
C GLU A 386 -8.11 -9.35 -2.38
N ALA A 387 -8.78 -10.40 -1.89
CA ALA A 387 -9.81 -10.30 -0.86
C ALA A 387 -9.23 -9.74 0.46
N ASN A 388 -8.03 -10.17 0.84
CA ASN A 388 -7.34 -9.67 2.03
C ASN A 388 -6.91 -8.21 1.87
N LYS A 389 -6.51 -7.80 0.66
CA LYS A 389 -6.17 -6.41 0.32
C LYS A 389 -7.40 -5.50 0.30
N GLY A 390 -8.58 -6.06 0.02
CA GLY A 390 -9.84 -5.32 -0.09
C GLY A 390 -9.97 -4.46 -1.36
N LYS A 391 -9.00 -4.55 -2.27
CA LYS A 391 -8.97 -3.90 -3.60
C LYS A 391 -8.21 -4.79 -4.58
N SER A 392 -8.65 -4.83 -5.84
CA SER A 392 -7.96 -5.52 -6.93
C SER A 392 -6.61 -4.84 -7.23
N SER A 393 -5.66 -5.61 -7.76
CA SER A 393 -4.31 -5.12 -8.02
C SER A 393 -3.82 -5.65 -9.37
N GLU A 394 -3.50 -4.77 -10.32
CA GLU A 394 -3.03 -5.15 -11.66
C GLU A 394 -1.82 -6.09 -11.62
N ALA A 395 -0.88 -5.83 -10.70
CA ALA A 395 0.29 -6.67 -10.49
C ALA A 395 -0.06 -8.09 -9.99
N LEU A 396 -1.17 -8.27 -9.26
CA LEU A 396 -1.65 -9.57 -8.78
C LEU A 396 -2.47 -10.29 -9.85
N SER A 397 -3.35 -9.58 -10.57
CA SER A 397 -4.10 -10.15 -11.69
C SER A 397 -3.20 -10.62 -12.83
N GLY A 398 -2.09 -9.90 -13.08
CA GLY A 398 -1.07 -10.28 -14.05
C GLY A 398 -0.33 -11.58 -13.73
N LEU A 399 -0.31 -12.04 -12.47
CA LEU A 399 0.30 -13.33 -12.07
C LEU A 399 -0.52 -14.52 -12.59
N VAL A 400 -1.85 -14.35 -12.69
CA VAL A 400 -2.76 -15.38 -13.19
C VAL A 400 -2.81 -15.37 -14.72
N SER A 401 -2.85 -14.18 -15.36
CA SER A 401 -2.89 -14.07 -16.83
C SER A 401 -1.61 -14.55 -17.52
N LYS A 402 -0.44 -14.44 -16.89
CA LYS A 402 0.81 -15.04 -17.43
C LYS A 402 0.88 -16.57 -17.32
N SER A 403 -0.12 -17.19 -16.69
CA SER A 403 -0.21 -18.65 -16.51
C SER A 403 -1.20 -19.32 -17.47
N ALA A 404 -1.91 -18.54 -18.29
CA ALA A 404 -2.68 -19.10 -19.39
C ALA A 404 -1.73 -19.34 -20.58
N ALA A 405 -1.51 -20.61 -20.93
CA ALA A 405 -1.23 -20.93 -22.33
C ALA A 405 -2.30 -20.27 -23.19
N PRO A 406 -2.00 -19.78 -24.40
CA PRO A 406 -3.00 -19.17 -25.25
C PRO A 406 -4.13 -20.19 -25.41
N THR A 407 -5.26 -19.92 -24.77
CA THR A 407 -6.49 -20.65 -25.04
C THR A 407 -6.73 -20.48 -26.53
N ALA A 408 -6.71 -21.60 -27.26
CA ALA A 408 -6.88 -21.66 -28.69
C ALA A 408 -7.97 -20.67 -29.12
N VAL A 409 -7.53 -19.56 -29.70
CA VAL A 409 -8.43 -18.60 -30.31
C VAL A 409 -8.96 -19.32 -31.54
N SER A 410 -10.28 -19.33 -31.67
CA SER A 410 -10.97 -19.68 -32.92
C SER A 410 -10.17 -19.11 -34.10
N THR A 411 -9.80 -19.97 -35.04
CA THR A 411 -9.05 -19.65 -36.27
C THR A 411 -9.86 -18.80 -37.26
N ALA A 412 -10.96 -18.18 -36.81
CA ALA A 412 -11.77 -17.28 -37.61
C ALA A 412 -11.29 -15.82 -37.41
N PRO A 413 -11.13 -15.05 -38.50
CA PRO A 413 -10.78 -13.64 -38.41
C PRO A 413 -11.88 -12.87 -37.67
N ILE A 414 -11.49 -12.04 -36.71
CA ILE A 414 -12.44 -11.16 -36.00
C ILE A 414 -12.88 -10.05 -36.95
N GLU A 415 -14.16 -10.03 -37.30
CA GLU A 415 -14.76 -8.99 -38.17
C GLU A 415 -15.79 -8.13 -37.42
N SER A 416 -16.36 -8.67 -36.33
CA SER A 416 -17.46 -8.05 -35.59
C SER A 416 -17.24 -8.03 -34.07
N ILE A 417 -17.39 -6.84 -33.48
CA ILE A 417 -17.28 -6.61 -32.04
C ILE A 417 -18.55 -5.93 -31.52
N VAL A 418 -19.19 -6.54 -30.52
CA VAL A 418 -20.42 -6.04 -29.93
C VAL A 418 -20.22 -5.66 -28.47
N PHE A 419 -20.54 -4.40 -28.14
CA PHE A 419 -20.65 -3.93 -26.77
C PHE A 419 -22.05 -4.19 -26.23
N ALA A 420 -22.18 -5.15 -25.31
CA ALA A 420 -23.47 -5.54 -24.74
C ALA A 420 -23.66 -4.98 -23.32
N CYS A 421 -24.80 -4.34 -23.08
CA CYS A 421 -25.25 -3.94 -21.74
C CYS A 421 -26.75 -4.26 -21.58
N ASP A 422 -27.33 -4.06 -20.39
CA ASP A 422 -28.70 -4.49 -20.11
C ASP A 422 -29.74 -3.79 -21.03
N ALA A 423 -29.59 -2.47 -21.23
CA ALA A 423 -30.51 -1.66 -22.05
C ALA A 423 -30.00 -1.35 -23.47
N GLY A 424 -28.77 -1.73 -23.81
CA GLY A 424 -28.15 -1.44 -25.11
C GLY A 424 -27.79 0.03 -25.38
N MET A 425 -28.03 0.96 -24.45
CA MET A 425 -27.75 2.39 -24.58
C MET A 425 -26.85 2.90 -23.42
N GLY A 426 -26.17 4.04 -23.62
CA GLY A 426 -25.35 4.69 -22.60
C GLY A 426 -23.87 4.31 -22.65
N SER A 427 -23.33 3.74 -21.56
CA SER A 427 -21.89 3.48 -21.41
C SER A 427 -21.30 2.52 -22.44
N SER A 428 -22.09 1.57 -22.95
CA SER A 428 -21.67 0.64 -24.01
C SER A 428 -21.44 1.34 -25.35
N ALA A 429 -22.27 2.34 -25.70
CA ALA A 429 -22.11 3.15 -26.91
C ALA A 429 -20.83 4.01 -26.85
N MET A 430 -20.51 4.53 -25.66
CA MET A 430 -19.26 5.26 -25.45
C MET A 430 -18.05 4.32 -25.54
N GLY A 431 -18.10 3.13 -24.94
CA GLY A 431 -17.06 2.11 -25.07
C GLY A 431 -16.80 1.69 -26.52
N ALA A 432 -17.87 1.45 -27.29
CA ALA A 432 -17.78 1.18 -28.72
C ALA A 432 -17.09 2.32 -29.49
N SER A 433 -17.39 3.57 -29.14
CA SER A 433 -16.76 4.75 -29.76
C SER A 433 -15.27 4.86 -29.40
N VAL A 434 -14.89 4.58 -28.15
CA VAL A 434 -13.49 4.55 -27.69
C VAL A 434 -12.70 3.48 -28.44
N LEU A 435 -13.24 2.27 -28.54
CA LEU A 435 -12.56 1.16 -29.23
C LEU A 435 -12.44 1.43 -30.74
N ARG A 436 -13.48 1.98 -31.37
CA ARG A 436 -13.44 2.41 -32.78
C ARG A 436 -12.34 3.45 -33.04
N ASN A 437 -12.17 4.41 -32.13
CA ASN A 437 -11.09 5.39 -32.23
C ASN A 437 -9.69 4.75 -32.07
N LYS A 438 -9.55 3.73 -31.22
CA LYS A 438 -8.28 2.99 -31.06
C LYS A 438 -7.94 2.19 -32.30
N PHE A 439 -8.90 1.48 -32.90
CA PHE A 439 -8.70 0.76 -34.16
C PHE A 439 -8.37 1.70 -35.32
N LYS A 440 -9.03 2.85 -35.42
CA LYS A 440 -8.70 3.87 -36.41
C LYS A 440 -7.26 4.37 -36.28
N LYS A 441 -6.78 4.61 -35.05
CA LYS A 441 -5.38 4.97 -34.79
C LYS A 441 -4.40 3.85 -35.12
N ALA A 442 -4.85 2.60 -35.03
CA ALA A 442 -4.09 1.41 -35.40
C ALA A 442 -4.15 1.07 -36.90
N GLY A 443 -4.82 1.89 -37.73
CA GLY A 443 -4.93 1.70 -39.17
C GLY A 443 -5.95 0.65 -39.60
N ILE A 444 -6.89 0.26 -38.72
CA ILE A 444 -7.91 -0.76 -38.97
C ILE A 444 -9.29 -0.07 -39.00
N GLU A 445 -9.96 -0.07 -40.16
CA GLU A 445 -11.24 0.63 -40.35
C GLU A 445 -12.39 -0.29 -40.81
N ASP A 446 -12.10 -1.52 -41.17
CA ASP A 446 -13.01 -2.52 -41.75
C ASP A 446 -13.69 -3.42 -40.70
N LEU A 447 -13.61 -3.07 -39.41
CA LEU A 447 -14.27 -3.79 -38.31
C LEU A 447 -15.66 -3.24 -38.01
N LYS A 448 -16.66 -4.14 -37.89
CA LYS A 448 -18.01 -3.80 -37.46
C LYS A 448 -18.07 -3.73 -35.93
N ILE A 449 -18.00 -2.51 -35.38
CA ILE A 449 -18.10 -2.26 -33.93
C ILE A 449 -19.46 -1.63 -33.61
N VAL A 450 -20.34 -2.36 -32.90
CA VAL A 450 -21.70 -1.91 -32.55
C VAL A 450 -21.99 -2.09 -31.06
N ASN A 451 -23.05 -1.46 -30.56
CA ASN A 451 -23.57 -1.67 -29.21
C ASN A 451 -25.03 -2.12 -29.28
N GLN A 452 -25.43 -3.04 -28.41
CA GLN A 452 -26.82 -3.50 -28.32
C GLN A 452 -27.15 -4.06 -26.93
N ALA A 453 -28.44 -4.29 -26.67
CA ALA A 453 -28.87 -4.94 -25.44
C ALA A 453 -28.46 -6.41 -25.43
N ILE A 454 -28.15 -6.97 -24.26
CA ILE A 454 -27.80 -8.40 -24.14
C ILE A 454 -28.91 -9.29 -24.71
N ALA A 455 -30.18 -8.91 -24.51
CA ALA A 455 -31.34 -9.63 -25.05
C ALA A 455 -31.37 -9.68 -26.59
N ASN A 456 -30.63 -8.79 -27.27
CA ASN A 456 -30.57 -8.68 -28.73
C ASN A 456 -29.31 -9.32 -29.32
N LEU A 457 -28.48 -10.00 -28.51
CA LEU A 457 -27.40 -10.82 -29.04
C LEU A 457 -28.00 -11.98 -29.84
N ASP A 458 -27.66 -12.04 -31.13
CA ASP A 458 -28.14 -12.98 -32.14
C ASP A 458 -27.15 -14.11 -32.43
N GLY A 459 -26.01 -14.13 -31.73
CA GLY A 459 -24.98 -15.16 -31.87
C GLY A 459 -23.97 -14.92 -33.00
N THR A 460 -24.10 -13.83 -33.77
CA THR A 460 -23.23 -13.59 -34.93
C THR A 460 -21.99 -12.76 -34.61
N ALA A 461 -21.84 -12.29 -33.37
CA ALA A 461 -20.70 -11.49 -32.95
C ALA A 461 -19.48 -12.37 -32.70
N ASP A 462 -18.32 -11.98 -33.22
CA ASP A 462 -17.06 -12.69 -32.95
C ASP A 462 -16.58 -12.39 -31.53
N VAL A 463 -16.69 -11.12 -31.12
CA VAL A 463 -16.31 -10.65 -29.77
C VAL A 463 -17.47 -9.91 -29.12
N VAL A 464 -17.79 -10.27 -27.87
CA VAL A 464 -18.79 -9.60 -27.03
C VAL A 464 -18.11 -8.99 -25.80
N ILE A 465 -18.22 -7.68 -25.66
CA ILE A 465 -17.64 -6.92 -24.53
C ILE A 465 -18.76 -6.50 -23.58
N THR A 466 -18.66 -6.88 -22.31
CA THR A 466 -19.66 -6.62 -21.27
C THR A 466 -19.02 -6.15 -19.97
N GLN A 467 -19.81 -5.54 -19.07
CA GLN A 467 -19.38 -5.39 -17.68
C GLN A 467 -19.29 -6.75 -16.98
N GLN A 468 -18.39 -6.90 -16.01
CA GLN A 468 -18.14 -8.18 -15.32
C GLN A 468 -19.43 -8.83 -14.76
N GLN A 469 -20.35 -8.02 -14.23
CA GLN A 469 -21.63 -8.50 -13.66
C GLN A 469 -22.60 -9.04 -14.71
N LEU A 470 -22.39 -8.72 -15.99
CA LEU A 470 -23.29 -9.05 -17.10
C LEU A 470 -22.71 -10.15 -18.02
N THR A 471 -21.46 -10.53 -17.84
CA THR A 471 -20.77 -11.47 -18.73
C THR A 471 -21.42 -12.85 -18.74
N ASP A 472 -21.82 -13.39 -17.60
CA ASP A 472 -22.44 -14.72 -17.55
C ASP A 472 -23.79 -14.76 -18.30
N ARG A 473 -24.56 -13.66 -18.23
CA ARG A 473 -25.81 -13.50 -18.97
C ARG A 473 -25.56 -13.39 -20.49
N ALA A 474 -24.51 -12.69 -20.89
CA ALA A 474 -24.15 -12.60 -22.31
C ALA A 474 -23.61 -13.93 -22.87
N LYS A 475 -22.86 -14.71 -22.08
CA LYS A 475 -22.41 -16.06 -22.43
C LYS A 475 -23.57 -17.01 -22.68
N ALA A 476 -24.63 -16.91 -21.87
CA ALA A 476 -25.83 -17.71 -22.06
C ALA A 476 -26.56 -17.39 -23.38
N GLN A 477 -26.53 -16.13 -23.82
CA GLN A 477 -27.20 -15.68 -25.03
C GLN A 477 -26.35 -15.88 -26.31
N SER A 478 -25.03 -15.70 -26.23
CA SER A 478 -24.09 -15.80 -27.35
C SER A 478 -22.92 -16.73 -27.01
N PRO A 479 -23.14 -18.05 -26.91
CA PRO A 479 -22.14 -18.98 -26.37
C PRO A 479 -20.89 -19.15 -27.26
N ASN A 480 -21.03 -18.89 -28.56
CA ASN A 480 -19.96 -19.10 -29.55
C ASN A 480 -19.05 -17.87 -29.74
N SER A 481 -19.36 -16.73 -29.11
CA SER A 481 -18.56 -15.52 -29.18
C SER A 481 -17.41 -15.53 -28.16
N ILE A 482 -16.34 -14.80 -28.43
CA ILE A 482 -15.30 -14.50 -27.45
C ILE A 482 -15.83 -13.44 -26.48
N HIS A 483 -15.89 -13.76 -25.19
CA HIS A 483 -16.43 -12.84 -24.17
C HIS A 483 -15.31 -12.12 -23.41
N ILE A 484 -15.38 -10.79 -23.39
CA ILE A 484 -14.43 -9.93 -22.69
C ILE A 484 -15.15 -9.09 -21.65
N SER A 485 -14.83 -9.35 -20.38
CA SER A 485 -15.38 -8.62 -19.23
C SER A 485 -14.54 -7.38 -18.91
N VAL A 486 -15.15 -6.21 -18.77
CA VAL A 486 -14.51 -4.97 -18.35
C VAL A 486 -15.16 -4.42 -17.06
N ASP A 487 -14.42 -3.65 -16.27
CA ASP A 487 -14.97 -3.00 -15.07
C ASP A 487 -15.76 -1.74 -15.43
N ASN A 488 -15.26 -0.98 -16.41
CA ASN A 488 -15.90 0.23 -16.94
C ASN A 488 -15.69 0.30 -18.46
N PHE A 489 -16.73 0.68 -19.19
CA PHE A 489 -16.66 0.83 -20.64
C PHE A 489 -15.83 2.04 -21.10
N MET A 490 -15.64 3.05 -20.26
CA MET A 490 -14.94 4.28 -20.66
C MET A 490 -13.41 4.14 -20.66
N ASN A 491 -12.88 3.33 -19.74
CA ASN A 491 -11.44 3.18 -19.57
C ASN A 491 -11.15 1.75 -19.10
N SER A 492 -10.75 0.90 -20.04
CA SER A 492 -10.38 -0.49 -19.79
C SER A 492 -9.09 -0.82 -20.54
N PRO A 493 -8.05 -1.30 -19.85
CA PRO A 493 -6.79 -1.72 -20.50
C PRO A 493 -6.98 -2.95 -21.41
N LYS A 494 -8.11 -3.65 -21.30
CA LYS A 494 -8.45 -4.76 -22.18
C LYS A 494 -8.71 -4.32 -23.62
N TYR A 495 -8.94 -3.03 -23.87
CA TYR A 495 -9.11 -2.54 -25.23
C TYR A 495 -7.80 -2.61 -26.02
N GLU A 496 -6.67 -2.37 -25.38
CA GLU A 496 -5.34 -2.58 -25.96
C GLU A 496 -5.13 -4.06 -26.30
N GLU A 497 -5.52 -4.97 -25.43
CA GLU A 497 -5.44 -6.42 -25.69
C GLU A 497 -6.29 -6.84 -26.90
N VAL A 498 -7.50 -6.30 -27.03
CA VAL A 498 -8.39 -6.56 -28.17
C VAL A 498 -7.80 -6.02 -29.47
N VAL A 499 -7.24 -4.81 -29.45
CA VAL A 499 -6.58 -4.23 -30.63
C VAL A 499 -5.37 -5.07 -31.04
N GLN A 500 -4.56 -5.49 -30.07
CA GLN A 500 -3.38 -6.32 -30.32
C GLN A 500 -3.77 -7.69 -30.88
N MET A 501 -4.81 -8.32 -30.33
CA MET A 501 -5.33 -9.61 -30.81
C MET A 501 -5.72 -9.55 -32.29
N VAL A 502 -6.44 -8.51 -32.71
CA VAL A 502 -6.83 -8.34 -34.12
C VAL A 502 -5.62 -8.00 -35.00
N GLN A 503 -4.68 -7.19 -34.52
CA GLN A 503 -3.45 -6.88 -35.25
C GLN A 503 -2.59 -8.12 -35.50
N ASP A 504 -2.49 -9.02 -34.52
CA ASP A 504 -1.69 -10.23 -34.65
C ASP A 504 -2.37 -11.24 -35.59
N GLN A 505 -3.71 -11.39 -35.52
CA GLN A 505 -4.45 -12.18 -36.52
C GLN A 505 -4.23 -11.70 -37.95
N ARG A 506 -4.14 -10.38 -38.17
CA ARG A 506 -3.92 -9.79 -39.50
C ARG A 506 -2.46 -9.84 -39.99
N LYS A 507 -1.51 -10.09 -39.11
CA LYS A 507 -0.11 -10.34 -39.51
C LYS A 507 0.12 -11.80 -39.88
N GLU A 508 -0.70 -12.69 -39.35
CA GLU A 508 -0.65 -14.14 -39.60
C GLU A 508 -1.51 -14.58 -40.80
N ALA A 509 -2.44 -13.73 -41.26
CA ALA A 509 -3.19 -13.86 -42.51
C ALA A 509 -2.46 -13.16 -43.67
#